data_AF-A0A816FWB1-F1
#
_entry.id   AF-A0A816FWB1-F1
#
_cell.length_a   1.000
_cell.length_b   1.000
_cell.length_c   1.000
_cell.angle_alpha   90.00
_cell.angle_beta   90.00
_cell.angle_gamma   90.00
#
_symmetry.space_group_name_H-M   'P 1'
#
loop_
_entity.id
_entity.type
_entity.pdbx_description
1 polymer ?
#
loop_
_entity_poly.entity_id
_entity_poly.type
_entity_poly.pdbx_seq_one_letter_code
_entity_poly.pdbx_strand_id
1 'polypeptide(L)'
;DISNCVVIKVNDEETKQDYLAAYISTTNRSLESHVKQYCQSHLATYMVPSIFILLDQLPLNENRKIDRKLLPKPNFSLVQEQEEFIEPTTDEEVEIHRLWCETLGLHKISLTQSFFSIGGTSLLLIRLFNRYQAQFYLNNRNVNVSVLFQQPTIRQHAQCLLENKINLLDEHDPIVIASKKQKQQWTRTDATEDKYI
;
A
#
# COMPACT_ATOMS: atom_id res chain seq x y z
N ASP A 1 25.63 -17.81 -8.32
CA ASP A 1 24.64 -18.81 -8.76
C ASP A 1 23.59 -18.28 -9.74
N ILE A 2 23.28 -16.98 -9.78
CA ILE A 2 22.48 -16.41 -10.88
C ILE A 2 23.43 -16.01 -12.01
N SER A 3 23.26 -16.62 -13.17
CA SER A 3 24.08 -16.32 -14.35
C SER A 3 23.54 -15.10 -15.09
N ASN A 4 22.21 -15.08 -15.32
CA ASN A 4 21.50 -14.01 -16.00
C ASN A 4 20.05 -13.97 -15.50
N CYS A 5 19.40 -12.81 -15.56
CA CYS A 5 17.97 -12.69 -15.30
C CYS A 5 17.31 -11.66 -16.21
N VAL A 6 16.00 -11.80 -16.40
CA VAL A 6 15.15 -10.80 -17.05
C VAL A 6 13.79 -10.74 -16.38
N VAL A 7 13.29 -9.54 -16.14
CA VAL A 7 11.93 -9.30 -15.63
C VAL A 7 11.11 -8.68 -16.73
N ILE A 8 9.91 -9.22 -16.97
CA ILE A 8 8.96 -8.67 -17.95
C ILE A 8 7.58 -8.52 -17.30
N LYS A 9 6.85 -7.49 -17.74
CA LYS A 9 5.42 -7.40 -17.48
C LYS A 9 4.70 -8.42 -18.36
N VAL A 10 3.87 -9.24 -17.76
CA VAL A 10 3.00 -10.21 -18.43
C VAL A 10 1.56 -9.89 -18.04
N ASN A 11 0.62 -10.12 -18.96
CA ASN A 11 -0.79 -9.92 -18.72
C ASN A 11 -1.49 -11.28 -18.72
N ASP A 12 -2.30 -11.54 -17.70
CA ASP A 12 -3.21 -12.68 -17.69
C ASP A 12 -4.47 -12.30 -18.46
N GLU A 13 -4.68 -12.92 -19.62
CA GLU A 13 -5.79 -12.59 -20.52
C GLU A 13 -7.15 -12.90 -19.90
N GLU A 14 -7.22 -13.86 -18.97
CA GLU A 14 -8.46 -14.27 -18.31
C GLU A 14 -8.92 -13.23 -17.28
N THR A 15 -8.00 -12.82 -16.41
CA THR A 15 -8.29 -11.86 -15.33
C THR A 15 -8.05 -10.40 -15.74
N LYS A 16 -7.41 -10.18 -16.90
CA LYS A 16 -6.89 -8.88 -17.35
C LYS A 16 -5.91 -8.23 -16.37
N GLN A 17 -5.30 -9.01 -15.49
CA GLN A 17 -4.35 -8.51 -14.50
C GLN A 17 -2.92 -8.50 -15.04
N ASP A 18 -2.15 -7.52 -14.57
CA ASP A 18 -0.74 -7.40 -14.91
C ASP A 18 0.13 -8.00 -13.80
N TYR A 19 1.11 -8.82 -14.20
CA TYR A 19 2.08 -9.42 -13.29
C TYR A 19 3.50 -9.13 -13.75
N LEU A 20 4.43 -9.16 -12.80
CA LEU A 20 5.86 -9.19 -13.08
C LEU A 20 6.35 -10.65 -13.05
N ALA A 21 6.89 -11.12 -14.18
CA ALA A 21 7.49 -12.43 -14.30
C ALA A 21 9.02 -12.30 -14.40
N ALA A 22 9.73 -12.94 -13.47
CA ALA A 22 11.18 -13.01 -13.43
C ALA A 22 11.67 -14.36 -13.96
N TYR A 23 12.47 -14.31 -15.01
CA TYR A 23 13.15 -15.46 -15.60
C TYR A 23 14.61 -15.45 -15.15
N ILE A 24 15.05 -16.54 -14.52
CA ILE A 24 16.37 -16.62 -13.89
C ILE A 24 17.10 -17.82 -14.46
N SER A 25 18.28 -17.59 -15.05
CA SER A 25 19.19 -18.66 -15.46
C SER A 25 20.00 -19.13 -14.27
N THR A 26 19.74 -20.37 -13.83
CA THR A 26 20.41 -21.00 -12.69
C THR A 26 20.30 -22.52 -12.77
N THR A 27 21.33 -23.21 -12.28
CA THR A 27 21.29 -24.67 -12.05
C THR A 27 20.73 -25.02 -10.67
N ASN A 28 20.66 -24.04 -9.75
CA ASN A 28 20.14 -24.22 -8.41
C ASN A 28 18.62 -23.98 -8.39
N ARG A 29 17.85 -25.07 -8.24
CA ARG A 29 16.37 -25.04 -8.27
C ARG A 29 15.72 -24.60 -6.95
N SER A 30 16.46 -24.52 -5.84
CA SER A 30 15.94 -24.02 -4.56
C SER A 30 16.14 -22.51 -4.35
N LEU A 31 16.59 -21.82 -5.40
CA LEU A 31 16.97 -20.41 -5.33
C LEU A 31 15.76 -19.45 -5.33
N GLU A 32 14.59 -19.91 -5.78
CA GLU A 32 13.40 -19.08 -5.94
C GLU A 32 13.01 -18.33 -4.65
N SER A 33 12.84 -19.04 -3.55
CA SER A 33 12.42 -18.45 -2.26
C SER A 33 13.44 -17.43 -1.74
N HIS A 34 14.73 -17.73 -1.88
CA HIS A 34 15.82 -16.85 -1.50
C HIS A 34 15.83 -15.56 -2.33
N VAL A 35 15.62 -15.66 -3.65
CA VAL A 35 15.55 -14.47 -4.53
C VAL A 35 14.32 -13.65 -4.21
N LYS A 36 13.17 -14.29 -4.00
CA LYS A 36 11.94 -13.58 -3.60
C LYS A 36 12.15 -12.81 -2.29
N GLN A 37 12.73 -13.43 -1.27
CA GLN A 37 13.04 -12.78 0.01
C GLN A 37 14.07 -11.66 -0.13
N TYR A 38 15.08 -11.87 -0.97
CA TYR A 38 16.07 -10.84 -1.28
C TYR A 38 15.41 -9.62 -1.97
N CYS A 39 14.54 -9.85 -2.95
CA CYS A 39 13.77 -8.79 -3.58
C CYS A 39 12.88 -8.06 -2.57
N GLN A 40 12.16 -8.77 -1.70
CA GLN A 40 11.29 -8.17 -0.68
C GLN A 40 12.05 -7.29 0.33
N SER A 41 13.33 -7.58 0.59
CA SER A 41 14.14 -6.78 1.53
C SER A 41 14.79 -5.54 0.89
N HIS A 42 14.89 -5.49 -0.45
CA HIS A 42 15.60 -4.43 -1.17
C HIS A 42 14.72 -3.61 -2.11
N LEU A 43 13.55 -4.14 -2.47
CA LEU A 43 12.61 -3.53 -3.41
C LEU A 43 11.28 -3.26 -2.70
N ALA A 44 10.58 -2.24 -3.16
CA ALA A 44 9.20 -2.05 -2.75
C ALA A 44 8.35 -3.24 -3.21
N THR A 45 7.31 -3.57 -2.45
CA THR A 45 6.45 -4.75 -2.66
C THR A 45 5.95 -4.88 -4.10
N TYR A 46 5.62 -3.76 -4.77
CA TYR A 46 5.14 -3.76 -6.16
C TYR A 46 6.21 -3.99 -7.23
N MET A 47 7.50 -3.91 -6.88
CA MET A 47 8.61 -4.25 -7.76
C MET A 47 9.03 -5.72 -7.62
N VAL A 48 8.53 -6.41 -6.59
CA VAL A 48 8.81 -7.83 -6.38
C VAL A 48 8.00 -8.64 -7.40
N PRO A 49 8.66 -9.47 -8.24
CA PRO A 49 7.97 -10.35 -9.17
C PRO A 49 7.00 -11.30 -8.46
N SER A 50 5.80 -11.46 -9.00
CA SER A 50 4.82 -12.44 -8.51
C SER A 50 5.10 -13.83 -9.04
N ILE A 51 5.81 -13.94 -10.17
CA ILE A 51 6.11 -15.18 -10.86
C ILE A 51 7.61 -15.33 -11.03
N PHE A 52 8.16 -16.47 -10.61
CA PHE A 52 9.56 -16.82 -10.81
C PHE A 52 9.65 -18.07 -11.68
N ILE A 53 10.46 -18.00 -12.75
CA ILE A 53 10.66 -19.08 -13.69
C ILE A 53 12.16 -19.35 -13.77
N LEU A 54 12.57 -20.50 -13.25
CA LEU A 54 13.96 -20.93 -13.28
C LEU A 54 14.23 -21.67 -14.59
N LEU A 55 15.23 -21.21 -15.34
CA LEU A 55 15.67 -21.80 -16.60
C LEU A 55 17.13 -22.23 -16.48
N ASP A 56 17.54 -23.24 -17.25
CA ASP A 56 18.97 -23.54 -17.37
C ASP A 56 19.68 -22.38 -18.10
N GLN A 57 19.08 -21.89 -19.18
CA GLN A 57 19.56 -20.74 -19.95
C GLN A 57 18.41 -19.88 -20.47
N LEU A 58 18.65 -18.57 -20.58
CA LEU A 58 17.71 -17.66 -21.23
C LEU A 58 17.81 -17.81 -22.76
N PRO A 59 16.68 -17.84 -23.48
CA PRO A 59 16.69 -17.88 -24.94
C PRO A 59 17.31 -16.60 -25.49
N LEU A 60 18.24 -16.75 -26.44
CA LEU A 60 18.90 -15.64 -27.12
C LEU A 60 18.55 -15.67 -28.61
N ASN A 61 18.44 -14.49 -29.22
CA ASN A 61 18.35 -14.35 -30.67
C ASN A 61 19.74 -14.45 -31.34
N GLU A 62 19.77 -14.39 -32.67
CA GLU A 62 21.00 -14.45 -33.47
C GLU A 62 22.05 -13.39 -33.08
N ASN A 63 21.59 -12.24 -32.54
CA ASN A 63 22.44 -11.17 -32.05
C ASN A 63 22.87 -11.33 -30.58
N ARG A 64 22.66 -12.52 -29.98
CA ARG A 64 22.93 -12.84 -28.57
C ARG A 64 22.17 -11.96 -27.56
N LYS A 65 21.08 -11.32 -27.97
CA LYS A 65 20.17 -10.61 -27.06
C LYS A 65 19.06 -11.54 -26.62
N ILE A 66 18.50 -11.31 -25.43
CA ILE A 66 17.39 -12.11 -24.91
C ILE A 66 16.20 -12.04 -25.89
N ASP A 67 15.74 -13.20 -26.34
CA ASP A 67 14.55 -13.31 -27.17
C ASP A 67 13.32 -13.48 -26.29
N ARG A 68 12.65 -12.36 -26.03
CA ARG A 68 11.45 -12.31 -25.18
C ARG A 68 10.28 -13.13 -25.73
N LYS A 69 10.25 -13.40 -27.05
CA LYS A 69 9.16 -14.18 -27.67
C LYS A 69 9.29 -15.67 -27.41
N LEU A 70 10.51 -16.13 -27.12
CA LEU A 70 10.81 -17.53 -26.82
C LEU A 70 10.81 -17.84 -25.32
N LEU A 71 10.54 -16.84 -24.47
CA LEU A 71 10.41 -17.07 -23.04
C LEU A 71 9.18 -17.95 -22.76
N PRO A 72 9.30 -18.97 -21.89
CA PRO A 72 8.16 -19.80 -21.52
C PRO A 72 7.02 -18.95 -20.96
N LYS A 73 5.78 -19.29 -21.35
CA LYS A 73 4.60 -18.60 -20.84
C LYS A 73 4.44 -18.88 -19.33
N PRO A 74 4.20 -17.85 -18.51
CA PRO A 74 3.89 -18.02 -17.10
C PRO A 74 2.63 -18.86 -16.88
N ASN A 75 2.63 -19.68 -15.81
CA ASN A 75 1.42 -20.33 -15.34
C ASN A 75 0.77 -19.44 -14.26
N PHE A 76 -0.33 -18.79 -14.62
CA PHE A 76 -1.04 -17.86 -13.72
C PHE A 76 -1.87 -18.59 -12.64
N SER A 77 -2.24 -19.86 -12.86
CA SER A 77 -3.02 -20.63 -11.87
C SER A 77 -2.28 -20.78 -10.54
N LEU A 78 -0.94 -20.89 -10.59
CA LEU A 78 -0.09 -20.96 -9.40
C LEU A 78 -0.05 -19.65 -8.59
N VAL A 79 -0.35 -18.52 -9.24
CA VAL A 79 -0.44 -17.20 -8.59
C VAL A 79 -1.84 -17.03 -7.99
N GLN A 80 -2.87 -17.46 -8.72
CA GLN A 80 -4.26 -17.37 -8.31
C GLN A 80 -4.58 -18.23 -7.08
N GLU A 81 -3.98 -19.42 -6.94
CA GLU A 81 -4.11 -20.26 -5.73
C GLU A 81 -3.61 -19.57 -4.45
N GLN A 82 -2.78 -18.52 -4.56
CA GLN A 82 -2.25 -17.78 -3.42
C GLN A 82 -3.07 -16.54 -3.03
N GLU A 83 -3.95 -16.05 -3.91
CA GLU A 83 -4.79 -14.86 -3.64
C GLU A 83 -6.23 -15.28 -3.28
N GLU A 84 -6.41 -15.81 -2.07
CA GLU A 84 -7.75 -15.99 -1.50
C GLU A 84 -8.47 -14.63 -1.43
N PHE A 85 -9.74 -14.61 -1.82
CA PHE A 85 -10.55 -13.40 -1.74
C PHE A 85 -10.99 -13.16 -0.28
N ILE A 86 -10.58 -12.03 0.29
CA ILE A 86 -10.85 -11.67 1.68
C ILE A 86 -11.67 -10.38 1.73
N GLU A 87 -12.83 -10.45 2.40
CA GLU A 87 -13.72 -9.30 2.60
C GLU A 87 -13.25 -8.37 3.72
N PRO A 88 -13.52 -7.06 3.62
CA PRO A 88 -13.40 -6.11 4.72
C PRO A 88 -14.10 -6.61 5.98
N THR A 89 -13.39 -6.57 7.11
CA THR A 89 -13.90 -7.04 8.41
C THR A 89 -14.08 -5.92 9.43
N THR A 90 -13.47 -4.76 9.20
CA THR A 90 -13.53 -3.58 10.08
C THR A 90 -14.11 -2.37 9.35
N ASP A 91 -14.66 -1.41 10.09
CA ASP A 91 -15.23 -0.17 9.52
C ASP A 91 -14.17 0.61 8.72
N GLU A 92 -12.92 0.69 9.22
CA GLU A 92 -11.82 1.30 8.50
C GLU A 92 -11.48 0.54 7.20
N GLU A 93 -11.42 -0.79 7.21
CA GLU A 93 -11.20 -1.58 6.00
C GLU A 93 -12.32 -1.36 4.97
N VAL A 94 -13.58 -1.26 5.41
CA VAL A 94 -14.74 -1.00 4.53
C VAL A 94 -14.61 0.37 3.85
N GLU A 95 -14.24 1.40 4.60
CA GLU A 95 -14.09 2.75 4.05
C GLU A 95 -12.90 2.85 3.10
N ILE A 96 -11.76 2.27 3.47
CA ILE A 96 -10.55 2.22 2.63
C ILE A 96 -10.83 1.42 1.34
N HIS A 97 -11.52 0.29 1.46
CA HIS A 97 -11.94 -0.53 0.32
C HIS A 97 -12.81 0.26 -0.65
N ARG A 98 -13.80 1.00 -0.14
CA ARG A 98 -14.64 1.88 -0.96
C ARG A 98 -13.80 2.91 -1.71
N LEU A 99 -12.87 3.58 -1.03
CA LEU A 99 -12.00 4.59 -1.64
C LEU A 99 -11.10 3.99 -2.73
N TRP A 100 -10.62 2.77 -2.55
CA TRP A 100 -9.87 2.02 -3.56
C TRP A 100 -10.73 1.72 -4.79
N CYS A 101 -11.90 1.13 -4.58
CA CYS A 101 -12.86 0.80 -5.63
C CYS A 101 -13.20 2.04 -6.48
N GLU A 102 -13.50 3.17 -5.83
CA GLU A 102 -13.79 4.43 -6.52
C GLU A 102 -12.57 5.00 -7.26
N THR A 103 -11.35 4.80 -6.75
CA THR A 103 -10.12 5.33 -7.37
C THR A 103 -9.66 4.49 -8.56
N LEU A 104 -9.85 3.17 -8.49
CA LEU A 104 -9.45 2.21 -9.52
C LEU A 104 -10.57 1.91 -10.53
N GLY A 105 -11.82 2.28 -10.22
CA GLY A 105 -12.99 1.96 -11.04
C GLY A 105 -13.35 0.46 -11.00
N LEU A 106 -13.10 -0.19 -9.87
CA LEU A 106 -13.35 -1.63 -9.67
C LEU A 106 -14.53 -1.84 -8.72
N HIS A 107 -15.27 -2.94 -8.91
CA HIS A 107 -16.41 -3.27 -8.05
C HIS A 107 -16.02 -3.97 -6.75
N LYS A 108 -14.99 -4.81 -6.78
CA LYS A 108 -14.60 -5.67 -5.66
C LYS A 108 -13.10 -5.93 -5.71
N ILE A 109 -12.43 -5.74 -4.57
CA ILE A 109 -10.98 -5.90 -4.37
C ILE A 109 -10.78 -6.69 -3.08
N SER A 110 -9.87 -7.66 -3.06
CA SER A 110 -9.52 -8.42 -1.84
C SER A 110 -8.64 -7.58 -0.92
N LEU A 111 -8.79 -7.72 0.40
CA LEU A 111 -8.01 -6.95 1.38
C LEU A 111 -6.49 -7.11 1.25
N THR A 112 -6.05 -8.27 0.78
CA THR A 112 -4.64 -8.65 0.64
C THR A 112 -4.08 -8.40 -0.76
N GLN A 113 -4.92 -7.92 -1.68
CA GLN A 113 -4.50 -7.69 -3.06
C GLN A 113 -3.69 -6.40 -3.16
N SER A 114 -2.60 -6.46 -3.94
CA SER A 114 -1.71 -5.32 -4.12
C SER A 114 -2.35 -4.26 -5.00
N PHE A 115 -2.33 -2.99 -4.58
CA PHE A 115 -2.81 -1.83 -5.33
C PHE A 115 -2.26 -1.82 -6.76
N PHE A 116 -0.98 -2.19 -6.91
CA PHE A 116 -0.28 -2.14 -8.19
C PHE A 116 -0.53 -3.37 -9.06
N SER A 117 -0.89 -4.52 -8.50
CA SER A 117 -1.25 -5.70 -9.32
C SER A 117 -2.60 -5.53 -9.99
N ILE A 118 -3.49 -4.71 -9.42
CA ILE A 118 -4.83 -4.43 -9.96
C ILE A 118 -4.92 -3.13 -10.76
N GLY A 119 -3.80 -2.66 -11.31
CA GLY A 119 -3.76 -1.49 -12.20
C GLY A 119 -3.56 -0.15 -11.50
N GLY A 120 -3.28 -0.14 -10.20
CA GLY A 120 -2.89 1.06 -9.47
C GLY A 120 -1.55 1.62 -9.95
N THR A 121 -1.42 2.94 -9.91
CA THR A 121 -0.19 3.68 -10.28
C THR A 121 0.20 4.64 -9.18
N SER A 122 1.43 5.17 -9.24
CA SER A 122 1.89 6.19 -8.29
C SER A 122 0.97 7.40 -8.22
N LEU A 123 0.49 7.89 -9.37
CA LEU A 123 -0.46 9.01 -9.43
C LEU A 123 -1.80 8.66 -8.77
N LEU A 124 -2.32 7.46 -9.00
CA LEU A 124 -3.56 7.01 -8.36
C LEU A 124 -3.37 6.84 -6.85
N LEU A 125 -2.22 6.34 -6.40
CA LEU A 125 -1.90 6.21 -4.98
C LEU A 125 -1.76 7.58 -4.30
N ILE A 126 -1.14 8.57 -4.96
CA ILE A 126 -1.07 9.95 -4.46
C ILE A 126 -2.48 10.56 -4.33
N ARG A 127 -3.34 10.34 -5.34
CA ARG A 127 -4.75 10.80 -5.29
C ARG A 127 -5.50 10.15 -4.14
N LEU A 128 -5.35 8.84 -3.99
CA LEU A 128 -5.94 8.07 -2.89
C LEU A 128 -5.46 8.58 -1.52
N PHE A 129 -4.17 8.85 -1.37
CA PHE A 129 -3.60 9.40 -0.15
C PHE A 129 -4.18 10.77 0.22
N ASN A 130 -4.39 11.66 -0.75
CA ASN A 130 -5.07 12.94 -0.50
C ASN A 130 -6.52 12.74 -0.02
N ARG A 131 -7.22 11.71 -0.51
CA ARG A 131 -8.56 11.35 -0.04
C ARG A 131 -8.52 10.81 1.40
N TYR A 132 -7.50 10.02 1.75
CA TYR A 132 -7.30 9.58 3.13
C TYR A 132 -7.08 10.73 4.09
N GLN A 133 -6.28 11.73 3.71
CA GLN A 133 -6.07 12.91 4.54
C GLN A 133 -7.38 13.63 4.86
N ALA A 134 -8.26 13.76 3.87
CA ALA A 134 -9.57 14.38 4.03
C ALA A 134 -10.54 13.54 4.89
N GLN A 135 -10.63 12.22 4.66
CA GLN A 135 -11.60 11.36 5.36
C GLN A 135 -11.18 10.99 6.78
N PHE A 136 -9.90 10.69 6.99
CA PHE A 136 -9.39 10.22 8.28
C PHE A 136 -8.75 11.32 9.13
N TYR A 137 -8.93 12.60 8.74
CA TYR A 137 -8.39 13.78 9.43
C TYR A 137 -6.88 13.67 9.73
N LEU A 138 -6.11 13.21 8.74
CA LEU A 138 -4.67 12.95 8.90
C LEU A 138 -3.82 14.22 8.83
N ASN A 139 -4.41 15.41 8.70
CA ASN A 139 -3.69 16.69 8.52
C ASN A 139 -2.74 17.03 9.69
N ASN A 140 -2.98 16.46 10.88
CA ASN A 140 -2.11 16.59 12.05
C ASN A 140 -1.25 15.32 12.30
N ARG A 141 -1.21 14.39 11.35
CA ARG A 141 -0.48 13.12 11.46
C ARG A 141 0.69 13.10 10.48
N ASN A 142 1.86 12.69 10.94
CA ASN A 142 3.04 12.45 10.10
C ASN A 142 2.93 11.14 9.30
N VAL A 143 1.85 10.95 8.54
CA VAL A 143 1.71 9.79 7.64
C VAL A 143 2.46 10.09 6.36
N ASN A 144 3.59 9.43 6.15
CA ASN A 144 4.33 9.56 4.90
C ASN A 144 3.71 8.65 3.83
N VAL A 145 3.38 9.21 2.66
CA VAL A 145 2.87 8.45 1.51
C VAL A 145 3.81 7.31 1.11
N SER A 146 5.11 7.42 1.38
CA SER A 146 6.09 6.36 1.12
C SER A 146 5.75 5.03 1.82
N VAL A 147 5.12 5.08 2.98
CA VAL A 147 4.70 3.88 3.71
C VAL A 147 3.62 3.14 2.92
N LEU A 148 2.67 3.86 2.33
CA LEU A 148 1.60 3.27 1.51
C LEU A 148 2.12 2.61 0.23
N PHE A 149 3.25 3.09 -0.31
CA PHE A 149 3.94 2.46 -1.43
C PHE A 149 4.60 1.12 -1.04
N GLN A 150 5.11 1.02 0.19
CA GLN A 150 5.77 -0.19 0.71
C GLN A 150 4.75 -1.23 1.18
N GLN A 151 3.58 -0.76 1.60
CA GLN A 151 2.48 -1.55 2.13
C GLN A 151 1.25 -1.50 1.22
N PRO A 152 1.30 -2.06 -0.01
CA PRO A 152 0.34 -1.73 -1.04
C PRO A 152 -0.95 -2.54 -0.94
N THR A 153 -1.48 -2.88 0.24
CA THR A 153 -2.74 -3.63 0.39
C THR A 153 -3.72 -2.86 1.25
N ILE A 154 -5.02 -3.09 1.06
CA ILE A 154 -6.08 -2.43 1.87
C ILE A 154 -5.86 -2.73 3.36
N ARG A 155 -5.56 -3.98 3.72
CA ARG A 155 -5.28 -4.37 5.10
C ARG A 155 -4.10 -3.61 5.69
N GLN A 156 -3.00 -3.49 4.94
CA GLN A 156 -1.83 -2.78 5.46
C GLN A 156 -2.07 -1.26 5.50
N HIS A 157 -2.81 -0.68 4.55
CA HIS A 157 -3.24 0.72 4.63
C HIS A 157 -4.10 0.96 5.88
N ALA A 158 -5.04 0.06 6.17
CA ALA A 158 -5.85 0.13 7.39
C ALA A 158 -4.98 0.08 8.65
N GLN A 159 -4.05 -0.87 8.74
CA GLN A 159 -3.09 -0.94 9.85
C GLN A 159 -2.26 0.33 9.99
N CYS A 160 -1.64 0.81 8.90
CA CYS A 160 -0.82 2.03 8.92
C CYS A 160 -1.64 3.24 9.38
N LEU A 161 -2.90 3.36 8.97
CA LEU A 161 -3.76 4.47 9.37
C LEU A 161 -4.25 4.35 10.82
N LEU A 162 -4.44 3.12 11.31
CA LEU A 162 -4.81 2.81 12.70
C LEU A 162 -3.65 2.98 13.69
N GLU A 163 -2.43 2.54 13.36
CA GLU A 163 -1.26 2.74 14.21
C GLU A 163 -0.98 4.23 14.47
N ASN A 164 -1.17 5.05 13.43
CA ASN A 164 -1.10 6.50 13.55
C ASN A 164 -2.32 7.13 14.25
N LYS A 165 -3.40 6.38 14.50
CA LYS A 165 -4.54 6.78 15.37
C LYS A 165 -4.17 6.61 16.84
N ILE A 166 -3.33 5.62 17.17
CA ILE A 166 -2.92 5.28 18.55
C ILE A 166 -1.81 6.20 19.06
N ASN A 167 -0.82 6.56 18.22
CA ASN A 167 0.27 7.47 18.65
C ASN A 167 -0.19 8.89 19.03
N LEU A 168 -1.40 9.32 18.64
CA LEU A 168 -1.99 10.59 19.09
C LEU A 168 -2.66 10.49 20.47
N LEU A 169 -2.89 9.27 20.98
CA LEU A 169 -3.45 9.08 22.33
C LEU A 169 -2.36 8.99 23.42
N ASP A 170 -1.10 8.81 23.04
CA ASP A 170 0.03 8.64 23.97
C ASP A 170 1.03 9.82 24.03
N GLU A 171 1.08 10.73 23.05
CA GLU A 171 1.94 11.92 23.13
C GLU A 171 1.13 13.19 23.45
N HIS A 172 1.09 13.53 24.75
CA HIS A 172 0.78 14.84 25.34
C HIS A 172 -0.07 15.81 24.50
N ASP A 173 -1.37 15.54 24.43
CA ASP A 173 -2.35 16.58 24.12
C ASP A 173 -2.70 17.32 25.44
N PRO A 174 -2.37 18.62 25.64
CA PRO A 174 -2.82 19.37 26.80
C PRO A 174 -4.26 19.80 26.59
N ILE A 175 -5.18 18.85 26.37
CA ILE A 175 -6.61 19.14 26.35
C ILE A 175 -7.32 18.10 27.21
N VAL A 176 -7.08 18.18 28.51
CA VAL A 176 -7.85 17.46 29.52
C VAL A 176 -8.39 18.47 30.54
N ILE A 177 -9.69 18.74 30.38
CA ILE A 177 -10.68 19.13 31.40
C ILE A 177 -10.67 20.62 31.82
N ALA A 178 -11.28 21.47 30.99
CA ALA A 178 -12.07 22.57 31.54
C ALA A 178 -13.31 21.96 32.23
N SER A 179 -13.15 21.72 33.52
CA SER A 179 -14.15 21.10 34.39
C SER A 179 -15.49 21.84 34.34
N LYS A 180 -16.59 21.07 34.42
CA LYS A 180 -17.97 21.54 34.62
C LYS A 180 -18.21 22.25 35.98
N LYS A 181 -17.21 22.88 36.59
CA LYS A 181 -17.31 23.60 37.87
C LYS A 181 -16.50 24.90 37.86
N GLN A 182 -16.85 25.82 36.97
CA GLN A 182 -16.50 27.24 37.14
C GLN A 182 -17.57 28.13 36.47
N LYS A 183 -18.83 27.91 36.87
CA LYS A 183 -19.80 29.01 36.96
C LYS A 183 -19.53 29.70 38.29
N GLN A 184 -19.44 31.03 38.25
CA GLN A 184 -19.17 32.00 39.33
C GLN A 184 -17.70 32.40 39.47
N GLN A 185 -17.30 33.44 38.71
CA GLN A 185 -16.50 34.58 39.18
C GLN A 185 -16.13 35.49 37.99
N TRP A 186 -17.13 36.04 37.31
CA TRP A 186 -16.94 37.18 36.39
C TRP A 186 -18.07 38.17 36.62
N THR A 187 -17.98 38.92 37.72
CA THR A 187 -18.73 40.17 37.91
C THR A 187 -17.84 41.16 38.67
N ARG A 188 -16.93 41.83 37.95
CA ARG A 188 -16.46 43.16 38.39
C ARG A 188 -15.68 43.88 37.28
N THR A 189 -16.39 44.80 36.61
CA THR A 189 -15.97 46.04 35.92
C THR A 189 -17.21 46.45 35.10
N ASP A 190 -17.87 47.60 35.23
CA ASP A 190 -17.43 48.93 35.64
C ASP A 190 -18.63 49.73 36.19
N ALA A 191 -18.40 50.53 37.23
CA ALA A 191 -19.21 51.71 37.50
C ALA A 191 -18.24 52.82 37.95
N THR A 192 -17.83 53.60 36.96
CA THR A 192 -17.41 55.00 37.00
C THR A 192 -17.63 55.71 38.35
N GLU A 193 -16.54 56.02 39.06
CA GLU A 193 -16.53 57.11 40.04
C GLU A 193 -16.13 58.39 39.30
N ASP A 194 -17.14 59.21 39.10
CA ASP A 194 -17.09 60.54 38.53
C ASP A 194 -17.30 61.54 39.68
N LYS A 195 -16.45 62.58 39.71
CA LYS A 195 -16.59 63.89 40.40
C LYS A 195 -16.05 64.08 41.83
N TYR A 196 -14.94 64.84 41.87
CA TYR A 196 -14.81 66.16 42.51
C TYR A 196 -15.88 66.58 43.54
N ILE A 197 -15.48 66.68 44.82
CA ILE A 197 -15.43 67.85 45.74
C ILE A 197 -15.31 67.32 47.17
#